data_AF-Q835R0-F1
#
_entry.id   AF-Q835R0-F1
#
_cell.length_a   1.000
_cell.length_b   1.000
_cell.length_c   1.000
_cell.angle_alpha   90.00
_cell.angle_beta   90.00
_cell.angle_gamma   90.00
#
_symmetry.space_group_name_H-M   'P 1'
#
loop_
_entity.id
_entity.type
_entity.pdbx_description
1 polymer ?
#
loop_
_entity_poly.entity_id
_entity_poly.type
_entity_poly.pdbx_seq_one_letter_code
_entity_poly.pdbx_strand_id
1 'polypeptide(L)' 'MAEEKKVHFIWEKTNYSGFVEKEYENSYLIVVANPSPDMEEKYTNRMIISKKACETAE' A
#
# COMPACT_ATOMS: atom_id res chain seq x y z
N MET A 1 -4.17 20.75 -1.54
CA MET A 1 -3.74 19.82 -2.59
C MET A 1 -3.35 18.57 -1.84
N ALA A 2 -4.16 17.52 -1.88
CA ALA A 2 -3.85 16.29 -1.14
C ALA A 2 -2.73 15.60 -1.89
N GLU A 3 -1.51 15.64 -1.35
CA GLU A 3 -0.41 14.84 -1.85
C GLU A 3 -0.77 13.37 -1.61
N GLU A 4 -1.31 12.74 -2.65
CA GLU A 4 -1.51 11.29 -2.68
C GLU A 4 -0.13 10.65 -2.65
N LYS A 5 0.37 10.34 -1.45
CA LYS A 5 1.66 9.68 -1.25
C LYS A 5 1.60 8.30 -1.88
N LYS A 6 2.16 8.19 -3.08
CA LYS A 6 2.27 6.95 -3.82
C LYS A 6 3.42 6.14 -3.24
N VAL A 7 3.15 4.90 -2.90
CA VAL A 7 4.09 4.01 -2.24
C VAL A 7 4.15 2.67 -2.96
N HIS A 8 5.35 2.11 -2.98
CA HIS A 8 5.61 0.79 -3.49
C HIS A 8 5.85 -0.15 -2.32
N PHE A 9 5.32 -1.35 -2.40
CA PHE A 9 5.52 -2.36 -1.37
C PHE A 9 5.53 -3.75 -1.99
N ILE A 10 6.20 -4.68 -1.32
CA ILE A 10 6.30 -6.07 -1.78
C ILE A 10 5.30 -6.90 -0.97
N TRP A 11 4.38 -7.56 -1.66
CA TRP A 11 3.45 -8.51 -1.07
C TRP A 11 3.50 -9.83 -1.86
N GLU A 12 3.59 -10.96 -1.16
CA GLU A 12 3.76 -12.29 -1.77
C GLU A 12 4.86 -12.35 -2.85
N LYS A 13 6.01 -11.70 -2.59
CA LYS A 13 7.14 -11.56 -3.53
C LYS A 13 6.82 -10.80 -4.83
N THR A 14 5.69 -10.12 -4.89
CA THR A 14 5.26 -9.28 -6.01
C THR A 14 5.27 -7.82 -5.56
N ASN A 15 5.80 -6.93 -6.40
CA ASN A 15 5.77 -5.50 -6.15
C ASN A 15 4.39 -4.95 -6.53
N TYR A 16 3.75 -4.32 -5.55
CA TYR A 16 2.51 -3.59 -5.73
C TYR A 16 2.75 -2.10 -5.51
N SER A 17 1.86 -1.31 -6.10
CA SER A 17 1.83 0.13 -5.95
C SER A 17 0.47 0.56 -5.46
N GLY A 18 0.48 1.53 -4.56
CA GLY A 18 -0.73 2.07 -3.99
C GLY A 18 -0.52 3.47 -3.43
N PHE A 19 -1.53 3.95 -2.73
CA PHE A 19 -1.55 5.27 -2.14
C PHE A 19 -1.74 5.14 -0.63
N VAL A 20 -1.01 5.93 0.15
CA VAL A 20 -1.19 5.98 1.59
C VAL A 20 -2.53 6.67 1.90
N GLU A 21 -3.54 5.89 2.27
CA GLU A 21 -4.83 6.41 2.76
C GLU A 21 -4.70 6.88 4.21
N LYS A 22 -3.90 6.17 5.02
CA LYS A 22 -3.67 6.53 6.42
C LYS A 22 -2.28 6.14 6.88
N GLU A 23 -1.61 7.06 7.57
CA GLU A 23 -0.33 6.77 8.21
C GLU A 23 -0.54 6.38 9.67
N TYR A 24 0.09 5.28 10.08
CA TYR A 24 0.20 4.85 11.46
C TYR A 24 1.63 5.04 11.96
N GLU A 25 1.83 4.87 13.26
CA GLU A 25 3.14 5.09 13.89
C GLU A 25 4.24 4.20 13.28
N ASN A 26 3.93 2.93 13.01
CA ASN A 26 4.86 1.94 12.46
C ASN A 26 4.42 1.33 11.12
N SER A 27 3.30 1.77 10.56
CA SER A 27 2.71 1.19 9.36
C SER A 27 2.00 2.24 8.50
N TYR A 28 1.72 1.90 7.25
CA TYR A 28 0.91 2.66 6.32
C TYR A 28 -0.29 1.82 5.91
N LEU A 29 -1.48 2.41 5.98
CA LEU A 29 -2.67 1.93 5.28
C LEU A 29 -2.52 2.35 3.82
N ILE A 30 -2.23 1.39 2.97
CA ILE A 30 -2.04 1.59 1.54
C ILE A 30 -3.29 1.08 0.83
N VAL A 31 -3.90 1.95 0.03
CA VAL A 31 -4.93 1.55 -0.92
C VAL A 31 -4.23 1.17 -2.22
N VAL A 32 -4.33 -0.10 -2.58
CA VAL A 32 -3.70 -0.67 -3.77
C VAL A 32 -4.46 -0.17 -5.00
N ALA A 33 -3.74 0.48 -5.91
CA ALA A 33 -4.35 1.06 -7.11
C ALA A 33 -4.62 0.01 -8.19
N ASN A 34 -3.79 -1.05 -8.23
CA ASN A 34 -3.92 -2.17 -9.16
C ASN A 34 -3.89 -3.50 -8.39
N PRO A 35 -4.96 -3.78 -7.62
CA PRO A 35 -5.07 -5.00 -6.83
C PRO A 35 -5.18 -6.22 -7.77
N SER A 36 -4.65 -7.36 -7.32
CA SER A 36 -4.98 -8.64 -7.92
C SER A 36 -6.37 -9.10 -7.44
N PRO A 37 -7.09 -9.97 -8.16
CA PRO A 37 -8.40 -10.46 -7.73
C PRO A 37 -8.40 -11.04 -6.30
N ASP A 38 -7.34 -11.77 -5.92
CA ASP A 38 -7.19 -12.29 -4.54
C ASP A 38 -7.09 -11.16 -3.50
N MET A 39 -6.47 -10.05 -3.88
CA MET A 39 -6.26 -8.87 -3.04
C MET A 39 -7.53 -8.03 -2.91
N GLU A 40 -8.32 -7.94 -3.97
CA GLU A 40 -9.61 -7.26 -3.98
C GLU A 40 -10.65 -8.04 -3.18
N GLU A 41 -10.73 -9.35 -3.39
CA GLU A 41 -11.70 -10.22 -2.70
C GLU A 41 -11.37 -10.41 -1.21
N LYS A 42 -10.09 -10.51 -0.83
CA LYS A 42 -9.72 -10.77 0.58
C LYS A 42 -9.34 -9.54 1.38
N TYR A 43 -8.80 -8.50 0.73
CA TYR A 43 -8.25 -7.34 1.43
C TYR A 43 -8.93 -6.03 1.03
N THR A 44 -9.96 -6.08 0.17
CA THR A 44 -10.74 -4.89 -0.23
C THR A 44 -9.84 -3.76 -0.74
N ASN A 45 -8.76 -4.13 -1.44
CA ASN A 45 -7.77 -3.18 -1.97
C ASN A 45 -7.04 -2.36 -0.90
N ARG A 46 -7.10 -2.77 0.37
CA ARG A 46 -6.50 -2.07 1.51
C ARG A 46 -5.49 -2.96 2.20
N MET A 47 -4.26 -2.49 2.24
CA MET A 47 -3.15 -3.22 2.83
C MET A 47 -2.47 -2.39 3.90
N ILE A 48 -2.31 -2.99 5.08
CA ILE A 48 -1.49 -2.40 6.14
C ILE A 48 -0.08 -2.93 5.98
N ILE A 49 0.83 -2.08 5.53
CA ILE A 49 2.24 -2.42 5.32
C ILE A 49 3.08 -1.64 6.32
N SER A 50 3.99 -2.32 7.01
CA SER A 50 4.94 -1.66 7.92
C SER A 50 5.82 -0.67 7.17
N LYS A 51 6.16 0.47 7.79
CA LYS A 51 7.02 1.50 7.16
C LYS A 51 8.37 0.93 6.69
N LYS A 52 8.88 -0.09 7.38
CA LYS A 52 10.12 -0.82 7.02
C LYS A 52 10.04 -1.59 5.71
N ALA A 53 8.84 -2.00 5.30
CA ALA A 53 8.59 -2.78 4.08
C ALA A 53 7.94 -1.94 2.97
N CYS A 54 7.82 -0.63 3.20
CA CYS A 54 7.20 0.31 2.30
C CYS A 54 8.29 1.23 1.75
N GLU A 55 8.42 1.27 0.43
CA GLU A 55 9.30 2.18 -0.27
C GLU A 55 8.48 3.38 -0.73
N THR A 56 8.61 4.50 0.01
CA THR A 56 8.11 5.80 -0.43
C THR A 56 9.01 6.30 -1.54
N ALA A 57 8.47 6.48 -2.75
CA ALA A 57 9.17 7.22 -3.79
C ALA A 57 9.17 8.70 -3.36
N GLU A 58 10.31 9.17 -2.86
CA GLU A 58 10.59 10.59 -2.60
C GLU A 58 10.85 11.35 -3.92
#